data_AF-A0A8T5TSF5-F1
#
_entry.id   AF-A0A8T5TSF5-F1
#
_cell.length_a   1.000
_cell.length_b   1.000
_cell.length_c   1.000
_cell.angle_alpha   90.00
_cell.angle_beta   90.00
_cell.angle_gamma   90.00
#
_symmetry.space_group_name_H-M   'P 1'
#
loop_
_entity.id
_entity.type
_entity.pdbx_description
1 polymer ?
#
loop_
_entity_poly.entity_id
_entity_poly.type
_entity_poly.pdbx_seq_one_letter_code
_entity_poly.pdbx_strand_id
1 'polypeptide(L)'
;MFTLSTCMWCKKCKSFLNDRGIKYRYVDIDKIDPSEKSKVLTYLRENYKPERISYPFVVCDDEFVVGYNPGKYEELINQGGN
;
A
#
# COMPACT_ATOMS: atom_id res chain seq x y z
N MET A 1 -1.58 3.83 -1.20
CA MET A 1 -1.69 2.39 -0.85
C MET A 1 -2.51 1.65 -1.91
N PHE A 2 -2.09 0.46 -2.29
CA PHE A 2 -2.86 -0.42 -3.19
C PHE A 2 -3.37 -1.63 -2.40
N THR A 3 -4.66 -1.92 -2.53
CA THR A 3 -5.34 -2.93 -1.73
C THR A 3 -6.23 -3.83 -2.59
N LEU A 4 -6.72 -4.91 -1.98
CA LEU A 4 -7.79 -5.73 -2.52
C LEU A 4 -9.01 -5.61 -1.61
N SER A 5 -10.18 -5.52 -2.22
CA SER A 5 -11.47 -5.40 -1.52
C SER A 5 -11.76 -6.61 -0.60
N THR A 6 -11.28 -7.78 -1.01
CA THR A 6 -11.48 -9.08 -0.35
C THR A 6 -10.37 -9.45 0.63
N CYS A 7 -9.29 -8.67 0.73
CA CYS A 7 -8.13 -9.03 1.55
C CYS A 7 -8.29 -8.59 3.01
N MET A 8 -8.24 -9.54 3.94
CA MET A 8 -8.30 -9.29 5.38
C MET A 8 -7.14 -8.41 5.87
N TRP A 9 -5.94 -8.62 5.34
CA TRP A 9 -4.74 -7.85 5.70
C TRP A 9 -4.84 -6.38 5.26
N CYS A 10 -5.48 -6.11 4.12
CA CYS A 10 -5.75 -4.75 3.67
C CYS A 10 -6.68 -4.02 4.66
N LYS A 11 -7.72 -4.68 5.18
CA LYS A 11 -8.61 -4.11 6.20
C LYS A 11 -7.85 -3.79 7.49
N LYS A 12 -6.99 -4.70 7.95
CA LYS A 12 -6.13 -4.46 9.13
C LYS A 12 -5.19 -3.26 8.93
N CYS A 13 -4.58 -3.12 7.75
CA CYS A 13 -3.73 -1.96 7.43
C CYS A 13 -4.52 -0.65 7.47
N LYS A 14 -5.69 -0.59 6.84
CA LYS A 14 -6.59 0.59 6.88
C LYS A 14 -6.96 0.95 8.32
N SER A 15 -7.31 -0.05 9.14
CA SER A 15 -7.65 0.16 10.55
C SER A 15 -6.46 0.69 11.35
N PHE A 16 -5.26 0.15 11.12
CA PHE A 16 -4.03 0.58 11.78
C PHE A 16 -3.72 2.06 11.51
N LEU A 17 -3.83 2.47 10.24
CA LEU A 17 -3.60 3.87 9.84
C LEU A 17 -4.69 4.80 10.40
N ASN A 18 -5.95 4.35 10.38
CA ASN A 18 -7.08 5.11 10.92
C ASN A 18 -7.00 5.31 12.43
N ASP A 19 -6.61 4.28 13.18
CA ASP A 19 -6.42 4.30 14.64
C ASP A 19 -5.37 5.34 15.06
N ARG A 20 -4.31 5.49 14.25
CA ARG A 20 -3.26 6.49 14.45
C ARG A 20 -3.58 7.87 13.86
N GLY A 21 -4.77 8.06 13.29
CA GLY A 21 -5.17 9.33 12.65
C GLY A 21 -4.35 9.69 11.40
N ILE A 22 -3.70 8.71 10.78
CA ILE A 22 -2.83 8.93 9.61
C ILE A 22 -3.69 9.06 8.37
N LYS A 23 -3.49 10.13 7.61
CA LYS A 23 -4.18 10.31 6.32
C LYS A 23 -3.56 9.38 5.29
N TYR A 24 -4.39 8.55 4.67
CA TYR A 24 -3.94 7.65 3.61
C TYR A 24 -4.92 7.66 2.44
N ARG A 25 -4.39 7.39 1.25
CA ARG A 25 -5.20 7.10 0.06
C ARG A 25 -5.02 5.65 -0.32
N TYR A 26 -6.12 4.99 -0.67
CA TYR A 26 -6.09 3.63 -1.15
C TYR A 26 -6.82 3.46 -2.47
N VAL A 27 -6.38 2.49 -3.26
CA VAL A 27 -7.07 2.03 -4.47
C VAL A 27 -7.26 0.53 -4.36
N ASP A 28 -8.50 0.07 -4.47
CA ASP A 28 -8.81 -1.35 -4.52
C ASP A 28 -8.63 -1.84 -5.98
N ILE A 29 -7.51 -2.52 -6.25
CA ILE A 29 -7.11 -2.96 -7.61
C ILE A 29 -8.09 -3.96 -8.23
N ASP A 30 -8.81 -4.68 -7.37
CA ASP A 30 -9.85 -5.62 -7.76
C ASP A 30 -11.14 -4.93 -8.26
N LYS A 31 -11.34 -3.65 -7.92
CA LYS A 31 -12.53 -2.88 -8.25
C LYS A 31 -12.38 -1.98 -9.47
N ILE A 32 -11.19 -1.91 -10.06
CA ILE A 32 -10.90 -1.10 -11.24
C ILE A 32 -10.84 -1.97 -12.48
N ASP A 33 -10.94 -1.35 -13.64
CA ASP A 33 -10.84 -2.05 -14.92
C ASP A 33 -9.51 -2.80 -15.07
N PRO A 34 -9.51 -3.96 -15.75
CA PRO A 34 -8.31 -4.74 -16.00
C PRO A 34 -7.20 -3.95 -16.70
N SER A 35 -7.56 -3.00 -17.58
CA SER A 35 -6.61 -2.12 -18.26
C SER A 35 -5.90 -1.19 -17.27
N GLU A 36 -6.65 -0.57 -16.36
CA GLU A 36 -6.10 0.31 -15.31
C GLU A 36 -5.26 -0.50 -14.31
N LYS A 37 -5.71 -1.71 -13.95
CA LYS A 37 -4.92 -2.64 -13.13
C LYS A 37 -3.55 -2.93 -13.74
N SER A 38 -3.48 -3.17 -15.05
CA SER A 38 -2.21 -3.40 -15.73
C SER A 38 -1.29 -2.19 -15.62
N LYS A 39 -1.80 -0.97 -15.84
CA LYS A 39 -1.05 0.28 -15.69
C LYS A 39 -0.49 0.46 -14.27
N VAL A 40 -1.31 0.22 -13.26
CA VAL A 40 -0.87 0.32 -11.85
C VAL A 40 0.23 -0.69 -11.55
N LEU A 41 0.10 -1.93 -12.02
CA LEU A 41 1.13 -2.95 -11.83
C LEU A 41 2.44 -2.59 -12.53
N THR A 42 2.40 -2.03 -13.74
CA THR A 42 3.58 -1.53 -14.45
C THR A 42 4.23 -0.39 -13.69
N TYR A 43 3.44 0.61 -13.30
CA TYR A 43 3.90 1.75 -12.49
C TYR A 43 4.60 1.28 -11.20
N LEU A 44 4.00 0.33 -10.48
CA LEU A 44 4.59 -0.23 -9.26
C LEU A 44 5.93 -0.93 -9.50
N ARG A 45 6.06 -1.68 -10.59
CA ARG A 45 7.31 -2.37 -10.94
C ARG A 45 8.40 -1.39 -11.33
N GLU A 46 8.08 -0.37 -12.12
CA GLU A 46 9.09 0.55 -12.64
C GLU A 46 9.57 1.53 -11.58
N ASN A 47 8.67 2.05 -10.74
CA ASN A 47 9.00 3.07 -9.74
C ASN A 47 9.57 2.47 -8.46
N TYR A 48 9.00 1.37 -7.95
CA TYR A 48 9.37 0.82 -6.64
C TYR A 48 10.18 -0.48 -6.74
N LYS A 49 10.25 -1.11 -7.91
CA LYS A 49 10.98 -2.37 -8.18
C LYS A 49 10.85 -3.42 -7.04
N PRO A 50 9.63 -3.74 -6.57
CA PRO A 50 9.45 -4.69 -5.49
C PRO A 50 9.81 -6.11 -5.94
N GLU A 51 10.41 -6.91 -5.06
CA GLU A 51 10.68 -8.34 -5.33
C GLU A 51 9.40 -9.12 -5.68
N ARG A 52 8.29 -8.77 -5.02
CA ARG A 52 6.95 -9.30 -5.32
C ARG A 52 5.88 -8.24 -5.14
N ILE A 53 4.86 -8.28 -5.99
CA ILE A 53 3.64 -7.49 -5.78
C ILE A 53 2.69 -8.30 -4.93
N SER A 54 2.38 -7.81 -3.75
CA SER A 54 1.38 -8.39 -2.84
C SER A 54 0.66 -7.28 -2.09
N TYR A 55 -0.52 -7.59 -1.56
CA TYR A 55 -1.40 -6.59 -0.97
C TYR A 55 -1.59 -6.85 0.53
N PRO A 56 -1.61 -5.80 1.39
CA PRO A 56 -1.55 -4.38 1.04
C PRO A 56 -0.16 -3.93 0.56
N PHE A 57 -0.12 -3.09 -0.47
CA PHE A 57 1.11 -2.43 -0.95
C PHE A 57 1.07 -0.99 -0.48
N VAL A 58 1.80 -0.67 0.58
CA VAL A 58 1.85 0.66 1.18
C VAL A 58 3.03 1.40 0.56
N VAL A 59 2.81 2.65 0.21
CA VAL A 59 3.83 3.55 -0.35
C VAL A 59 3.76 4.83 0.46
N CYS A 60 4.90 5.31 0.93
CA CYS A 60 5.07 6.61 1.54
C CYS A 60 6.29 7.25 0.88
N ASP A 61 6.08 8.36 0.19
CA ASP A 61 7.13 9.05 -0.57
C ASP A 61 7.89 8.09 -1.53
N ASP A 62 9.17 7.87 -1.29
CA ASP A 62 10.05 7.00 -2.09
C ASP A 62 10.13 5.55 -1.54
N GLU A 63 9.60 5.30 -0.35
CA GLU A 63 9.65 4.00 0.29
C GLU A 63 8.34 3.23 0.17
N PHE A 64 8.45 1.90 0.22
CA PHE A 64 7.30 1.02 0.14
C PHE A 64 7.39 -0.17 1.10
N VAL A 65 6.22 -0.67 1.50
CA VAL A 65 6.07 -1.87 2.32
C VAL A 65 5.06 -2.79 1.66
N VAL A 66 5.48 -4.03 1.42
CA VAL A 66 4.63 -5.08 0.85
C VAL A 66 4.12 -5.99 1.96
N GLY A 67 2.81 -6.16 2.04
CA GLY A 67 2.15 -6.99 3.05
C GLY A 67 1.82 -6.23 4.33
N TYR A 68 1.15 -6.90 5.27
CA TYR A 68 0.77 -6.32 6.56
C TYR A 68 1.89 -6.46 7.59
N ASN A 69 2.59 -5.37 7.84
CA ASN A 69 3.62 -5.30 8.87
C ASN A 69 3.54 -3.95 9.60
N PRO A 70 2.86 -3.88 10.76
CA PRO A 70 2.65 -2.64 11.49
C PRO A 70 3.96 -1.97 11.90
N GLY A 71 4.97 -2.76 12.33
CA GLY A 71 6.27 -2.21 12.72
C GLY A 71 6.95 -1.45 11.59
N LYS A 72 6.97 -2.04 10.37
CA LYS A 72 7.49 -1.36 9.19
C LYS A 72 6.69 -0.13 8.80
N TYR A 73 5.38 -0.12 9.03
CA TYR A 73 4.57 1.07 8.76
C TYR A 73 4.93 2.21 9.69
N GLU A 74 5.20 1.93 10.97
CA GLU A 74 5.65 2.97 11.90
C GLU A 74 6.99 3.54 11.48
N GLU A 75 7.94 2.69 11.10
CA GLU A 75 9.23 3.16 10.57
C GLU A 75 9.04 4.04 9.33
N LEU A 76 8.26 3.56 8.36
CA LEU A 76 7.97 4.27 7.10
C LEU A 76 7.35 5.65 7.34
N ILE A 77 6.40 5.75 8.29
CA ILE A 77 5.67 6.98 8.58
C ILE A 77 6.52 7.95 9.40
N ASN A 78 7.32 7.46 10.35
CA ASN A 78 8.19 8.31 11.16
C ASN A 78 9.38 8.88 10.36
N GLN A 79 9.85 8.18 9.31
CA GLN A 79 10.95 8.67 8.48
C GLN A 79 10.58 9.88 7.61
N GLY A 80 9.31 10.03 7.21
CA GLY A 80 8.84 11.19 6.43
C GLY A 80 8.55 12.46 7.25
N GLY A 81 8.82 12.45 8.55
CA GLY A 81 8.45 13.52 9.49
C GLY A 81 9.59 14.42 9.97
N ASN A 82 10.79 14.32 9.41
CA ASN A 82 11.97 15.10 9.85
C ASN A 82 12.50 16.07 8.80
#